data_AF-A0A088E5N0-F1
#
_entry.id   AF-A0A088E5N0-F1
#
_cell.length_a   1.000
_cell.length_b   1.000
_cell.length_c   1.000
_cell.angle_alpha   90.00
_cell.angle_beta   90.00
_cell.angle_gamma   90.00
#
_symmetry.space_group_name_H-M   'P 1'
#
loop_
_entity.id
_entity.type
_entity.pdbx_description
1 polymer ?
#
loop_
_entity_poly.entity_id
_entity_poly.type
_entity_poly.pdbx_seq_one_letter_code
_entity_poly.pdbx_strand_id
1 'polypeptide(L)'
;MGLWVYSVGMSGIFTLIVLGIGWQDFVSWLDLFYLSSIEIKLIFMIILYLGILGFLEGTVVYPPAYIIMVEMVPFLVVLFSRKIFRR
;
A
#
# COMPACT_ATOMS: atom_id res chain seq x y z
N MET A 1 -11.86 -17.64 -13.13
CA MET A 1 -12.79 -16.57 -12.67
C MET A 1 -12.20 -15.71 -11.54
N GLY A 2 -11.54 -16.27 -10.51
CA GLY A 2 -11.01 -15.48 -9.39
C GLY A 2 -10.01 -14.36 -9.75
N LEU A 3 -9.10 -14.59 -10.72
CA LEU A 3 -8.11 -13.59 -11.16
C LEU A 3 -8.73 -12.33 -11.78
N TRP A 4 -9.86 -12.46 -12.47
CA TRP A 4 -10.54 -11.33 -13.12
C TRP A 4 -11.25 -10.45 -12.09
N VAL A 5 -11.95 -11.07 -11.13
CA VAL A 5 -12.59 -10.37 -10.01
C VAL A 5 -11.54 -9.63 -9.18
N TYR A 6 -10.41 -10.28 -8.94
CA TYR A 6 -9.26 -9.66 -8.31
C TYR A 6 -8.72 -8.47 -9.10
N SER A 7 -8.47 -8.63 -10.41
CA SER A 7 -7.93 -7.54 -11.24
C SER A 7 -8.85 -6.32 -11.28
N VAL A 8 -10.17 -6.51 -11.30
CA VAL A 8 -11.16 -5.42 -11.30
C VAL A 8 -11.26 -4.78 -9.91
N GLY A 9 -11.24 -5.56 -8.83
CA GLY A 9 -11.19 -5.02 -7.47
C GLY A 9 -9.93 -4.19 -7.23
N MET A 10 -8.79 -4.68 -7.70
CA MET A 10 -7.50 -4.01 -7.60
C MET A 10 -7.46 -2.71 -8.40
N SER A 11 -7.92 -2.71 -9.65
CA SER A 11 -7.96 -1.49 -10.45
C SER A 11 -8.86 -0.42 -9.81
N GLY A 12 -9.98 -0.83 -9.20
CA GLY A 12 -10.84 0.06 -8.42
C GLY A 12 -10.12 0.70 -7.23
N ILE A 13 -9.47 -0.11 -6.40
CA ILE A 13 -8.71 0.37 -5.23
C ILE A 13 -7.59 1.33 -5.66
N PHE A 14 -6.79 0.96 -6.67
CA PHE A 14 -5.74 1.83 -7.19
C PHE A 14 -6.30 3.14 -7.77
N THR A 15 -7.44 3.10 -8.46
CA THR A 15 -8.08 4.30 -9.00
C THR A 15 -8.52 5.26 -7.90
N LEU A 16 -9.10 4.75 -6.81
CA LEU A 16 -9.47 5.59 -5.66
C LEU A 16 -8.25 6.30 -5.05
N ILE A 17 -7.11 5.61 -5.00
CA ILE A 17 -5.84 6.17 -4.50
C ILE A 17 -5.29 7.24 -5.44
N VAL A 18 -5.30 6.99 -6.76
CA VAL A 18 -4.91 7.99 -7.78
C VAL A 18 -5.77 9.25 -7.64
N LEU A 19 -7.09 9.07 -7.60
CA LEU A 19 -8.07 10.15 -7.44
C LEU A 19 -7.91 10.88 -6.11
N GLY A 20 -7.27 10.26 -5.11
CA GLY A 20 -6.99 10.89 -3.81
C GLY A 20 -8.24 11.10 -2.97
N ILE A 21 -9.26 10.26 -3.13
CA ILE A 21 -10.47 10.32 -2.32
C ILE A 21 -10.12 9.95 -0.87
N GLY A 22 -10.46 10.82 0.09
CA GLY A 22 -10.11 10.62 1.51
C GLY A 22 -8.63 10.80 1.85
N TRP A 23 -7.84 11.36 0.91
CA TRP A 23 -6.39 11.45 1.07
C TRP A 23 -5.94 12.46 2.13
N GLN A 24 -6.64 13.60 2.23
CA GLN A 24 -6.31 14.65 3.19
C GLN A 24 -6.45 14.16 4.64
N ASP A 25 -7.47 13.35 4.93
CA ASP A 25 -7.66 12.75 6.26
C ASP A 25 -6.53 11.78 6.61
N PHE A 26 -6.06 11.01 5.63
CA PHE A 26 -4.98 10.06 5.81
C PHE A 26 -3.62 10.75 6.04
N VAL A 27 -3.30 11.78 5.25
CA VAL A 27 -2.10 12.60 5.41
C VAL A 27 -2.09 13.30 6.76
N SER A 28 -3.24 13.83 7.18
CA SER A 28 -3.43 14.46 8.49
C SER A 28 -3.24 13.48 9.64
N TRP A 29 -3.85 12.28 9.54
CA TRP A 29 -3.78 11.26 10.58
C TRP A 29 -2.37 10.68 10.80
N LEU A 30 -1.56 10.62 9.74
CA LEU A 30 -0.17 10.14 9.79
C LEU A 30 0.87 11.26 9.96
N ASP A 31 0.46 12.53 10.02
CA ASP A 31 1.35 13.69 10.14
C ASP A 31 2.44 13.73 9.03
N LEU A 32 2.03 13.44 7.79
CA LEU A 32 2.93 13.28 6.64
C LEU A 32 3.21 14.59 5.88
N PHE A 33 3.04 15.75 6.52
CA PHE A 33 3.16 17.07 5.88
C PHE A 33 4.57 17.38 5.32
N TYR A 34 5.57 16.56 5.62
CA TYR A 34 6.93 16.69 5.10
C TYR A 34 7.14 16.00 3.73
N LEU A 35 6.20 15.16 3.30
CA LEU A 35 6.20 14.49 1.99
C LEU A 35 5.17 15.17 1.07
N SER A 36 5.48 15.22 -0.23
CA SER A 36 4.52 15.69 -1.23
C SER A 36 3.36 14.70 -1.37
N SER A 37 2.18 15.22 -1.78
CA SER A 37 1.01 14.37 -2.04
C SER A 37 1.29 13.24 -3.03
N ILE A 38 2.19 13.46 -4.00
CA ILE A 38 2.57 12.45 -5.00
C ILE A 38 3.43 11.35 -4.37
N GLU A 39 4.41 11.70 -3.54
CA GLU A 39 5.28 10.72 -2.88
C GLU A 39 4.48 9.81 -1.95
N ILE A 40 3.56 10.37 -1.16
CA ILE A 40 2.73 9.58 -0.26
C ILE A 40 1.84 8.62 -1.07
N LYS A 41 1.29 9.08 -2.22
CA LYS A 41 0.44 8.25 -3.09
C LYS A 41 1.24 7.09 -3.67
N LEU A 42 2.46 7.36 -4.13
CA LEU A 42 3.38 6.34 -4.64
C LEU A 42 3.74 5.32 -3.57
N ILE A 43 4.12 5.76 -2.37
CA ILE A 43 4.45 4.86 -1.26
C ILE A 43 3.25 3.96 -0.94
N PHE A 44 2.05 4.54 -0.90
CA PHE A 44 0.82 3.80 -0.62
C PHE A 44 0.48 2.78 -1.72
N MET A 45 0.69 3.15 -2.99
CA MET A 45 0.54 2.23 -4.12
C MET A 45 1.51 1.06 -4.03
N ILE A 46 2.78 1.31 -3.70
CA ILE A 46 3.81 0.26 -3.59
C ILE A 46 3.45 -0.72 -2.47
N ILE A 47 3.02 -0.20 -1.32
CA ILE A 47 2.60 -1.02 -0.17
C ILE A 47 1.46 -1.95 -0.56
N LEU A 48 0.39 -1.39 -1.15
CA LEU A 48 -0.75 -2.19 -1.57
C LEU A 48 -0.39 -3.17 -2.68
N TYR A 49 0.43 -2.76 -3.63
CA TYR A 49 0.91 -3.64 -4.68
C TYR A 49 1.66 -4.85 -4.11
N LEU A 50 2.65 -4.63 -3.25
CA LEU A 50 3.47 -5.70 -2.65
C LEU A 50 2.64 -6.61 -1.73
N GLY A 51 1.80 -6.03 -0.88
CA GLY A 51 0.94 -6.79 0.02
C GLY A 51 -0.01 -7.71 -0.76
N ILE A 52 -0.59 -7.20 -1.83
CA ILE A 52 -1.61 -7.94 -2.58
C ILE A 52 -0.96 -8.93 -3.56
N LEU A 53 0.19 -8.57 -4.17
CA LEU A 53 1.02 -9.50 -4.94
C LEU A 53 1.44 -10.70 -4.09
N GLY A 54 2.05 -10.45 -2.92
CA GLY A 54 2.47 -11.52 -2.01
C GLY A 54 1.31 -12.38 -1.53
N PHE A 55 0.12 -11.79 -1.33
CA PHE A 55 -1.07 -12.56 -0.96
C PHE A 55 -1.54 -13.47 -2.10
N LEU A 56 -1.63 -12.93 -3.31
CA LEU A 56 -2.10 -13.68 -4.47
C LEU A 56 -1.11 -14.77 -4.83
N GLU A 57 0.17 -14.47 -4.85
CA GLU A 57 1.21 -15.43 -5.22
C GLU A 57 1.33 -16.54 -4.16
N GLY A 58 1.19 -16.19 -2.88
CA GLY A 58 1.17 -17.14 -1.76
C GLY A 58 -0.04 -18.08 -1.76
N THR A 59 -1.23 -17.56 -2.15
CA THR A 59 -2.47 -18.34 -2.19
C THR A 59 -2.65 -19.16 -3.47
N VAL A 60 -2.24 -18.61 -4.62
CA VAL A 60 -2.52 -19.19 -5.95
C VAL A 60 -1.37 -20.03 -6.47
N VAL A 61 -0.12 -19.67 -6.18
CA VAL A 61 1.05 -20.28 -6.83
C VAL A 61 1.80 -21.20 -5.86
N TYR A 62 2.35 -20.67 -4.77
CA TYR A 62 3.06 -21.47 -3.76
C TYR A 62 3.18 -20.74 -2.41
N PRO A 63 3.00 -21.43 -1.25
CA PRO A 63 2.96 -20.77 0.06
C PRO A 63 4.20 -19.93 0.42
N PRO A 64 5.45 -20.31 0.07
CA PRO A 64 6.60 -19.45 0.35
C PRO A 64 6.54 -18.03 -0.26
N ALA A 65 5.71 -17.78 -1.27
CA ALA A 65 5.58 -16.46 -1.89
C ALA A 65 4.97 -15.39 -0.96
N TYR A 66 4.35 -15.76 0.16
CA TYR A 66 3.93 -14.78 1.19
C TYR A 66 5.10 -13.91 1.70
N ILE A 67 6.35 -14.37 1.56
CA ILE A 67 7.54 -13.62 1.97
C ILE A 67 7.72 -12.31 1.20
N ILE A 68 7.14 -12.18 0.01
CA ILE A 68 7.16 -10.93 -0.78
C ILE A 68 6.51 -9.78 -0.01
N MET A 69 5.53 -10.07 0.87
CA MET A 69 4.93 -9.06 1.74
C MET A 69 5.94 -8.38 2.68
N VAL A 70 7.08 -9.01 2.97
CA VAL A 70 8.12 -8.43 3.84
C VAL A 70 8.75 -7.21 3.16
N GLU A 71 8.77 -7.14 1.84
CA GLU A 71 9.30 -5.98 1.10
C GLU A 71 8.46 -4.71 1.31
N MET A 72 7.23 -4.84 1.82
CA MET A 72 6.37 -3.72 2.22
C MET A 72 6.86 -3.01 3.49
N VAL A 73 7.63 -3.69 4.35
CA VAL A 73 8.10 -3.20 5.66
C VAL A 73 8.85 -1.87 5.57
N PRO A 74 9.88 -1.67 4.72
CA PRO A 74 10.59 -0.39 4.64
C PRO A 74 9.66 0.78 4.30
N PHE A 75 8.67 0.57 3.43
CA PHE A 75 7.70 1.61 3.07
C PHE A 75 6.75 1.96 4.23
N LEU A 76 6.34 0.94 5.00
CA LEU A 76 5.59 1.17 6.23
C LEU A 76 6.41 1.93 7.26
N VAL A 77 7.70 1.60 7.43
CA VAL A 77 8.60 2.34 8.31
C VAL A 77 8.69 3.81 7.90
N VAL A 78 8.76 4.11 6.59
CA VAL A 78 8.75 5.51 6.11
C VAL A 78 7.45 6.21 6.49
N LEU A 79 6.28 5.60 6.27
CA LEU A 79 4.97 6.18 6.61
C LEU A 79 4.78 6.39 8.12
N PHE A 80 5.27 5.48 8.94
CA PHE A 80 5.11 5.54 10.39
C PHE A 80 6.29 6.17 11.12
N SER A 81 7.37 6.52 10.41
CA SER A 81 8.63 7.02 10.99
C SER A 81 8.38 8.16 11.98
N ARG A 82 7.62 9.19 11.61
CA ARG A 82 7.29 10.27 12.53
C ARG A 82 6.48 9.84 13.74
N LYS A 83 5.51 8.94 13.58
CA LYS A 83 4.68 8.46 14.69
C LYS A 83 5.47 7.58 15.68
N ILE A 84 6.50 6.90 15.19
CA ILE A 84 7.40 6.04 15.97
C ILE A 84 8.50 6.86 16.66
N PHE A 85 9.10 7.84 15.97
CA PHE A 85 10.25 8.62 16.44
C PHE A 85 9.92 9.96 17.10
N ARG A 86 8.65 10.44 17.09
CA ARG A 86 8.22 11.61 17.89
C ARG A 86 7.91 11.31 19.36
N ARG A 87 8.26 10.12 19.86
CA ARG A 87 8.25 9.85 21.31
C ARG A 87 9.52 10.37 21.98
#